data_AF-A0A4Q4D3D0-F1
#
_entry.id   AF-A0A4Q4D3D0-F1
#
_cell.length_a   1.000
_cell.length_b   1.000
_cell.length_c   1.000
_cell.angle_alpha   90.00
_cell.angle_beta   90.00
_cell.angle_gamma   90.00
#
_symmetry.space_group_name_H-M   'P 1'
#
loop_
_entity.id
_entity.type
_entity.pdbx_description
1 polymer ?
#
loop_
_entity_poly.entity_id
_entity_poly.type
_entity_poly.pdbx_seq_one_letter_code
_entity_poly.pdbx_strand_id
1 'polypeptide(L)'
;PGAIAFTPGIVAERQTGFAGWFVKRQGWLFFPLLTLEGLNLHAESIRAARDKTSTQPWRRTELFLVVTRLTVYVAILLTFLPLGKAAAFFAVQMAVFGFCLGASFAPAHKGMPIIPPEMKLDFLRRQVMVSRNVRGNPVVDWAMGGLNYQIEHHLFPSMPRCNLRKAQPLVKAHCEREGIDYMEVGLFHSYAIVVDYLNNVGLRARDPFDCPLAAQLRDGSALSAGR
;
A
#
# COMPACT_ATOMS: atom_id res chain seq x y z
N PRO A 1 0.24 -10.21 -12.85
CA PRO A 1 0.55 -10.12 -11.41
C PRO A 1 1.90 -9.43 -11.16
N GLY A 2 1.97 -8.53 -10.17
CA GLY A 2 3.20 -7.82 -9.81
C GLY A 2 4.24 -8.72 -9.12
N ALA A 3 5.38 -8.13 -8.74
CA ALA A 3 6.47 -8.84 -8.07
C ALA A 3 6.06 -9.39 -6.69
N ILE A 4 5.24 -8.65 -5.94
CA ILE A 4 4.79 -9.02 -4.59
C ILE A 4 3.49 -9.84 -4.64
N ALA A 5 3.44 -10.92 -3.86
CA ALA A 5 2.27 -11.76 -3.70
C ALA A 5 1.44 -11.26 -2.51
N PHE A 6 0.32 -10.59 -2.81
CA PHE A 6 -0.60 -10.04 -1.80
C PHE A 6 -1.73 -11.00 -1.41
N THR A 7 -1.94 -12.07 -2.18
CA THR A 7 -2.99 -13.05 -1.94
C THR A 7 -2.42 -14.48 -1.84
N PRO A 8 -3.07 -15.37 -1.08
CA PRO A 8 -2.67 -16.76 -0.95
C PRO A 8 -2.58 -17.50 -2.29
N GLY A 9 -3.46 -17.19 -3.25
CA GLY A 9 -3.43 -17.78 -4.59
C GLY A 9 -2.12 -17.50 -5.33
N ILE A 10 -1.62 -16.26 -5.28
CA ILE A 10 -0.33 -15.91 -5.90
C ILE A 10 0.83 -16.58 -5.17
N VAL A 11 0.72 -16.76 -3.85
CA VAL A 11 1.72 -17.51 -3.07
C VAL A 11 1.74 -18.98 -3.50
N ALA A 12 0.58 -19.62 -3.67
CA ALA A 12 0.46 -21.02 -4.11
C ALA A 12 1.09 -21.26 -5.50
N GLU A 13 1.03 -20.29 -6.41
CA GLU A 13 1.69 -20.34 -7.72
C GLU A 13 3.23 -20.20 -7.65
N ARG A 14 3.79 -19.73 -6.52
CA ARG A 14 5.19 -19.31 -6.37
C ARG A 14 5.90 -20.04 -5.23
N GLN A 15 5.84 -21.37 -5.23
CA GLN A 15 6.36 -22.19 -4.12
C GLN A 15 7.80 -22.66 -4.29
N THR A 16 8.33 -22.73 -5.51
CA THR A 16 9.63 -23.35 -5.81
C THR A 16 10.66 -22.36 -6.36
N GLY A 17 11.94 -22.76 -6.29
CA GLY A 17 13.05 -22.00 -6.85
C GLY A 17 13.18 -20.58 -6.29
N PHE A 18 13.59 -19.64 -7.17
CA PHE A 18 13.73 -18.24 -6.81
C PHE A 18 12.40 -17.59 -6.39
N ALA A 19 11.29 -17.96 -7.03
CA ALA A 19 9.97 -17.42 -6.69
C ALA A 19 9.56 -17.78 -5.25
N GLY A 20 9.78 -19.03 -4.83
CA GLY A 20 9.57 -19.46 -3.45
C GLY A 20 10.52 -18.79 -2.45
N TRP A 21 11.79 -18.63 -2.82
CA TRP A 21 12.76 -17.89 -1.99
C TRP A 21 12.34 -16.43 -1.77
N PHE A 22 11.84 -15.78 -2.83
CA PHE A 22 11.40 -14.39 -2.83
C PHE A 22 10.13 -14.21 -1.99
N VAL A 23 9.11 -15.05 -2.20
CA VAL A 23 7.83 -14.97 -1.46
C VAL A 23 8.05 -15.13 0.05
N LYS A 24 8.96 -16.01 0.48
CA LYS A 24 9.30 -16.18 1.91
C LYS A 24 9.99 -14.96 2.54
N ARG A 25 10.51 -14.03 1.73
CA ARG A 25 11.26 -12.84 2.16
C ARG A 25 10.62 -11.53 1.70
N GLN A 26 9.47 -11.60 1.03
CA GLN A 26 8.90 -10.46 0.33
C GLN A 26 8.53 -9.32 1.27
N GLY A 27 8.28 -9.59 2.55
CA GLY A 27 8.04 -8.55 3.56
C GLY A 27 9.26 -7.67 3.79
N TRP A 28 10.47 -8.24 3.84
CA TRP A 28 11.70 -7.44 3.97
C TRP A 28 12.20 -6.90 2.64
N LEU A 29 12.02 -7.66 1.55
CA LEU A 29 12.32 -7.19 0.19
C LEU A 29 11.39 -6.05 -0.24
N PHE A 30 10.26 -5.87 0.44
CA PHE A 30 9.34 -4.75 0.21
C PHE A 30 10.06 -3.40 0.15
N PHE A 31 10.88 -3.08 1.15
CA PHE A 31 11.56 -1.78 1.26
C PHE A 31 12.57 -1.50 0.12
N PRO A 32 13.52 -2.39 -0.20
CA PRO A 32 14.37 -2.17 -1.36
C PRO A 32 13.58 -2.16 -2.67
N LEU A 33 12.50 -2.93 -2.79
CA LEU A 33 11.63 -2.88 -3.98
C LEU A 33 10.90 -1.54 -4.13
N LEU A 34 10.65 -0.80 -3.04
CA LEU A 34 10.07 0.55 -3.15
C LEU A 34 10.96 1.49 -3.98
N THR A 35 12.28 1.28 -4.02
CA THR A 35 13.17 2.08 -4.89
C THR A 35 12.86 1.89 -6.38
N LEU A 36 12.19 0.79 -6.76
CA LEU A 36 11.75 0.53 -8.12
C LEU A 36 10.30 0.97 -8.37
N GLU A 37 9.56 1.34 -7.32
CA GLU A 37 8.15 1.71 -7.43
C GLU A 37 7.95 2.94 -8.32
N GLY A 38 8.90 3.87 -8.29
CA GLY A 38 8.88 5.03 -9.19
C GLY A 38 8.84 4.62 -10.65
N LEU A 39 9.66 3.65 -11.06
CA LEU A 39 9.67 3.12 -12.43
C LEU A 39 8.39 2.33 -12.72
N ASN A 40 7.96 1.50 -11.77
CA ASN A 40 6.73 0.70 -11.88
C ASN A 40 5.50 1.58 -12.17
N LEU A 41 5.34 2.68 -11.44
CA LEU A 41 4.23 3.62 -11.63
C LEU A 41 4.25 4.30 -12.99
N HIS A 42 5.42 4.66 -13.52
CA HIS A 42 5.51 5.21 -14.87
C HIS A 42 5.17 4.16 -15.93
N ALA A 43 5.63 2.92 -15.76
CA ALA A 43 5.29 1.83 -16.67
C ALA A 43 3.78 1.53 -16.66
N GLU A 44 3.17 1.42 -15.48
CA GLU A 44 1.73 1.19 -15.33
C GLU A 44 0.90 2.38 -15.82
N SER A 45 1.38 3.62 -15.66
CA SER A 45 0.73 4.81 -16.25
C SER A 45 0.69 4.73 -17.77
N ILE A 46 1.79 4.36 -18.43
CA ILE A 46 1.82 4.18 -19.89
C ILE A 46 0.93 3.01 -20.30
N ARG A 47 0.93 1.92 -19.54
CA ARG A 47 0.10 0.73 -19.81
C ARG A 47 -1.38 1.07 -19.77
N ALA A 48 -1.83 1.74 -18.70
CA ALA A 48 -3.20 2.22 -18.53
C ALA A 48 -3.57 3.23 -19.63
N ALA A 49 -2.66 4.14 -19.96
CA ALA A 49 -2.86 5.13 -21.03
C ALA A 49 -2.96 4.50 -22.45
N ARG A 50 -2.51 3.24 -22.62
CA ARG A 50 -2.58 2.47 -23.87
C ARG A 50 -3.73 1.44 -23.89
N ASP A 51 -4.51 1.35 -22.82
CA ASP A 51 -5.63 0.42 -22.76
C ASP A 51 -6.69 0.76 -23.81
N LYS A 52 -6.87 -0.15 -24.76
CA LYS A 52 -7.82 -0.02 -25.88
C LYS A 52 -9.27 -0.24 -25.44
N THR A 53 -9.49 -0.83 -24.26
CA THR A 53 -10.84 -1.09 -23.72
C THR A 53 -11.40 0.10 -22.93
N SER A 54 -10.55 1.07 -22.61
CA SER A 54 -10.93 2.29 -21.89
C SER A 54 -11.95 3.12 -22.68
N THR A 55 -13.09 3.43 -22.06
CA THR A 55 -14.14 4.31 -22.61
C THR A 55 -13.83 5.80 -22.47
N GLN A 56 -12.75 6.17 -21.76
CA GLN A 56 -12.40 7.56 -21.49
C GLN A 56 -11.94 8.32 -22.75
N PRO A 57 -12.55 9.46 -23.11
CA PRO A 57 -12.28 10.15 -24.36
C PRO A 57 -10.90 10.84 -24.40
N TRP A 58 -10.34 11.22 -23.25
CA TRP A 58 -9.05 11.92 -23.14
C TRP A 58 -7.83 10.99 -23.15
N ARG A 59 -8.01 9.68 -23.34
CA ARG A 59 -6.92 8.68 -23.23
C ARG A 59 -5.73 8.99 -24.13
N ARG A 60 -5.98 9.47 -25.36
CA ARG A 60 -4.90 9.89 -26.29
C ARG A 60 -4.15 11.12 -25.78
N THR A 61 -4.87 12.10 -25.25
CA THR A 61 -4.29 13.31 -24.66
C THR A 61 -3.45 12.97 -23.43
N GLU A 62 -3.95 12.09 -22.56
CA GLU A 62 -3.21 11.59 -21.40
C GLU A 62 -1.92 10.88 -21.82
N LEU A 63 -1.99 9.98 -22.81
CA LEU A 63 -0.81 9.29 -23.33
C LEU A 63 0.21 10.28 -23.90
N PHE A 64 -0.24 11.27 -24.67
CA PHE A 64 0.62 12.32 -25.20
C PHE A 64 1.31 13.10 -24.09
N LEU A 65 0.58 13.56 -23.07
CA LEU A 65 1.14 14.31 -21.95
C LEU A 65 2.14 13.48 -21.14
N VAL A 66 1.82 12.22 -20.85
CA VAL A 66 2.73 11.31 -20.12
C VAL A 66 4.00 11.04 -20.92
N VAL A 67 3.89 10.69 -22.20
CA VAL A 67 5.06 10.41 -23.05
C VAL A 67 5.90 11.67 -23.24
N THR A 68 5.28 12.82 -23.53
CA THR A 68 6.00 14.09 -23.67
C THR A 68 6.74 14.44 -22.38
N ARG A 69 6.09 14.37 -21.22
CA ARG A 69 6.74 14.62 -19.91
C ARG A 69 7.98 13.74 -19.73
N LEU A 70 7.85 12.43 -19.98
CA LEU A 70 8.95 11.47 -19.76
C LEU A 70 10.11 11.69 -20.74
N THR A 71 9.80 11.90 -22.02
CA THR A 71 10.81 12.16 -23.05
C THR A 71 11.53 13.49 -22.83
N VAL A 72 10.79 14.56 -22.53
CA VAL A 72 11.37 15.88 -22.26
C VAL A 72 12.28 15.83 -21.02
N TYR A 73 11.87 15.13 -19.96
CA TYR A 73 12.69 14.98 -18.77
C TYR A 73 14.02 14.27 -19.07
N VAL A 74 13.99 13.14 -19.77
CA VAL A 74 15.21 12.42 -20.16
C VAL A 74 16.08 13.25 -21.11
N ALA A 75 15.46 13.95 -22.07
CA ALA A 75 16.17 14.83 -23.00
C ALA A 75 16.92 15.94 -22.24
N ILE A 76 16.27 16.62 -21.29
CA ILE A 76 16.90 17.62 -20.43
C ILE A 76 18.12 17.03 -19.72
N LEU A 77 17.99 15.86 -19.09
CA LEU A 77 19.13 15.23 -18.41
C LEU A 77 20.30 14.96 -19.38
N LEU A 78 20.03 14.46 -20.59
CA LEU A 78 21.06 14.16 -21.58
C LEU A 78 21.64 15.42 -22.24
N THR A 79 20.91 16.53 -22.28
CA THR A 79 21.43 17.83 -22.75
C THR A 79 22.39 18.46 -21.76
N PHE A 80 22.10 18.38 -20.46
CA PHE A 80 22.88 19.09 -19.43
C PHE A 80 23.90 18.21 -18.70
N LEU A 81 23.82 16.88 -18.81
CA LEU A 81 24.72 15.97 -18.10
C LEU A 81 25.33 14.92 -19.05
N PRO A 82 26.63 14.58 -18.88
CA PRO A 82 27.21 13.39 -19.49
C PRO A 82 26.40 12.13 -19.15
N LEU A 83 26.34 11.17 -20.08
CA LEU A 83 25.48 9.98 -19.99
C LEU A 83 25.55 9.27 -18.62
N GLY A 84 26.76 9.06 -18.08
CA GLY A 84 26.93 8.40 -16.77
C GLY A 84 26.31 9.20 -15.61
N LYS A 85 26.44 10.53 -15.62
CA LYS A 85 25.84 11.40 -14.59
C LYS A 85 24.33 11.50 -14.77
N ALA A 86 23.83 11.58 -16.01
CA ALA A 86 22.40 11.57 -16.32
C ALA A 86 21.74 10.27 -15.81
N ALA A 87 22.36 9.12 -16.10
CA ALA A 87 21.88 7.81 -15.65
C ALA A 87 21.89 7.69 -14.12
N ALA A 88 22.98 8.11 -13.46
CA ALA A 88 23.08 8.10 -12.01
C ALA A 88 22.04 9.02 -11.35
N PHE A 89 21.87 10.24 -11.88
CA PHE A 89 20.87 11.19 -11.39
C PHE A 89 19.45 10.61 -11.52
N PHE A 90 19.11 10.09 -12.70
CA PHE A 90 17.81 9.46 -12.95
C PHE A 90 17.57 8.28 -12.00
N ALA A 91 18.55 7.39 -11.83
CA ALA A 91 18.43 6.24 -10.95
C ALA A 91 18.21 6.63 -9.49
N VAL A 92 19.01 7.56 -8.96
CA VAL A 92 18.86 8.05 -7.58
C VAL A 92 17.51 8.76 -7.41
N GLN A 93 17.13 9.60 -8.36
CA GLN A 93 15.86 10.32 -8.32
C GLN A 93 14.65 9.37 -8.34
N MET A 94 14.67 8.33 -9.19
CA MET A 94 13.63 7.29 -9.22
C MET A 94 13.60 6.47 -7.93
N ALA A 95 14.77 6.12 -7.38
CA ALA A 95 14.89 5.38 -6.13
C ALA A 95 14.30 6.16 -4.94
N VAL A 96 14.69 7.43 -4.80
CA VAL A 96 14.18 8.31 -3.74
C VAL A 96 12.70 8.57 -3.93
N PHE A 97 12.25 8.88 -5.14
CA PHE A 97 10.83 9.09 -5.43
C PHE A 97 9.99 7.85 -5.10
N GLY A 98 10.39 6.67 -5.58
CA GLY A 98 9.70 5.42 -5.31
C GLY A 98 9.68 5.08 -3.82
N PHE A 99 10.81 5.23 -3.14
CA PHE A 99 10.90 4.98 -1.70
C PHE A 99 10.02 5.92 -0.90
N CYS A 100 10.15 7.25 -1.07
CA CYS A 100 9.36 8.22 -0.33
C CYS A 100 7.85 8.04 -0.56
N LEU A 101 7.44 7.81 -1.81
CA LEU A 101 6.04 7.59 -2.15
C LEU A 101 5.55 6.27 -1.53
N GLY A 102 6.22 5.15 -1.81
CA GLY A 102 5.80 3.84 -1.34
C GLY A 102 5.82 3.72 0.20
N ALA A 103 6.83 4.29 0.84
CA ALA A 103 6.97 4.30 2.29
C ALA A 103 5.89 5.15 2.97
N SER A 104 5.40 6.21 2.30
CA SER A 104 4.32 7.03 2.86
C SER A 104 2.94 6.39 2.67
N PHE A 105 2.70 5.73 1.54
CA PHE A 105 1.40 5.13 1.22
C PHE A 105 1.18 3.75 1.85
N ALA A 106 2.19 2.88 1.87
CA ALA A 106 2.02 1.51 2.31
C ALA A 106 1.55 1.34 3.77
N PRO A 107 2.05 2.11 4.75
CA PRO A 107 1.58 2.09 6.13
C PRO A 107 0.07 2.26 6.28
N ALA A 108 -0.59 2.93 5.34
CA ALA A 108 -1.98 3.30 5.46
C ALA A 108 -2.99 2.22 5.05
N HIS A 109 -2.57 1.19 4.30
CA HIS A 109 -3.51 0.19 3.75
C HIS A 109 -2.89 -1.19 3.47
N LYS A 110 -1.57 -1.34 3.48
CA LYS A 110 -0.95 -2.68 3.30
C LYS A 110 -1.04 -3.47 4.60
N GLY A 111 -1.50 -4.71 4.48
CA GLY A 111 -1.76 -5.60 5.61
C GLY A 111 -3.15 -5.47 6.22
N MET A 112 -4.03 -4.67 5.62
CA MET A 112 -5.45 -4.58 6.00
C MET A 112 -6.27 -5.72 5.40
N PRO A 113 -7.46 -6.03 5.96
CA PRO A 113 -8.37 -7.03 5.41
C PRO A 113 -8.69 -6.81 3.93
N ILE A 114 -8.68 -7.89 3.16
CA ILE A 114 -9.15 -7.91 1.78
C ILE A 114 -10.62 -8.32 1.80
N ILE A 115 -11.49 -7.47 1.26
CA ILE A 115 -12.92 -7.76 1.20
C ILE A 115 -13.20 -8.75 0.06
N PRO A 116 -13.79 -9.93 0.35
CA PRO A 116 -14.16 -10.88 -0.69
C PRO A 116 -15.21 -10.30 -1.65
N PRO A 117 -15.22 -10.72 -2.94
CA PRO A 117 -16.17 -10.21 -3.93
C PRO A 117 -17.65 -10.30 -3.52
N GLU A 118 -18.01 -11.35 -2.77
CA GLU A 118 -19.35 -11.65 -2.29
C GLU A 118 -19.77 -10.80 -1.08
N MET A 119 -18.82 -10.21 -0.35
CA MET A 119 -19.09 -9.44 0.86
C MET A 119 -19.49 -8.01 0.51
N LYS A 120 -20.72 -7.64 0.88
CA LYS A 120 -21.23 -6.27 0.74
C LYS A 120 -21.05 -5.50 2.04
N LEU A 121 -20.15 -4.52 2.01
CA LEU A 121 -19.98 -3.53 3.07
C LEU A 121 -20.57 -2.18 2.63
N ASP A 122 -21.17 -1.47 3.58
CA ASP A 122 -21.52 -0.05 3.41
C ASP A 122 -20.25 0.80 3.19
N PHE A 123 -20.46 2.04 2.75
CA PHE A 123 -19.35 2.94 2.43
C PHE A 123 -18.43 3.19 3.62
N LEU A 124 -18.97 3.46 4.81
CA LEU A 124 -18.20 3.77 6.01
C LEU A 124 -17.33 2.58 6.41
N ARG A 125 -17.93 1.40 6.56
CA ARG A 125 -17.21 0.15 6.91
C ARG A 125 -16.16 -0.19 5.87
N ARG A 126 -16.47 -0.02 4.59
CA ARG A 126 -15.50 -0.25 3.51
C ARG A 126 -14.28 0.66 3.65
N GLN A 127 -14.46 1.97 3.87
CA GLN A 127 -13.30 2.86 3.96
C GLN A 127 -12.51 2.70 5.25
N VAL A 128 -13.18 2.49 6.38
CA VAL A 128 -12.55 2.39 7.70
C VAL A 128 -11.82 1.06 7.87
N MET A 129 -12.46 -0.08 7.58
CA MET A 129 -11.90 -1.40 7.93
C MET A 129 -10.78 -1.87 6.99
N VAL A 130 -10.69 -1.33 5.77
CA VAL A 130 -9.62 -1.66 4.80
C VAL A 130 -8.46 -0.65 4.85
N SER A 131 -8.54 0.33 5.73
CA SER A 131 -7.55 1.40 5.89
C SER A 131 -7.09 1.50 7.34
N ARG A 132 -5.99 2.20 7.54
CA ARG A 132 -5.42 2.45 8.86
C ARG A 132 -4.80 3.82 8.90
N ASN A 133 -4.94 4.48 10.04
CA ASN A 133 -4.20 5.69 10.31
C ASN A 133 -2.87 5.40 11.00
N VAL A 134 -1.89 6.27 10.69
CA VAL A 134 -0.61 6.28 11.38
C VAL A 134 -0.62 7.43 12.37
N ARG A 135 -0.41 7.10 13.66
CA ARG A 135 -0.27 8.08 14.73
C ARG A 135 0.87 9.04 14.39
N GLY A 136 0.51 10.31 14.24
CA GLY A 136 1.40 11.37 13.82
C GLY A 136 1.87 12.26 14.97
N ASN A 137 3.04 12.83 14.78
CA ASN A 137 3.48 14.08 15.40
C ASN A 137 3.87 15.04 14.24
N PRO A 138 4.22 16.31 14.48
CA PRO A 138 4.54 17.24 13.39
C PRO A 138 5.59 16.73 12.39
N VAL A 139 6.55 15.91 12.84
CA VAL A 139 7.58 15.31 11.96
C VAL A 139 6.98 14.21 11.10
N VAL A 140 6.20 13.30 11.68
CA VAL A 140 5.53 12.22 10.94
C VAL A 140 4.49 12.78 9.97
N ASP A 141 3.71 13.78 10.39
CA ASP A 141 2.71 14.46 9.56
C ASP A 141 3.37 15.13 8.33
N TRP A 142 4.53 15.77 8.54
CA TRP A 142 5.32 16.35 7.46
C TRP A 142 5.90 15.29 6.53
N ALA A 143 6.56 14.27 7.10
CA ALA A 143 7.21 13.20 6.33
C ALA A 143 6.22 12.39 5.50
N MET A 144 5.03 12.12 6.03
CA MET A 144 3.97 11.38 5.34
C MET A 144 3.08 12.28 4.47
N GLY A 145 3.30 13.59 4.45
CA GLY A 145 2.52 14.51 3.63
C GLY A 145 1.02 14.53 3.99
N GLY A 146 0.66 14.22 5.25
CA GLY A 146 -0.74 14.11 5.69
C GLY A 146 -1.45 12.81 5.27
N LEU A 147 -0.76 11.88 4.59
CA LEU A 147 -1.28 10.56 4.21
C LEU A 147 -1.42 9.61 5.40
N ASN A 148 -0.99 10.03 6.58
CA ASN A 148 -1.20 9.30 7.83
C ASN A 148 -2.66 9.32 8.31
N TYR A 149 -3.50 10.18 7.73
CA TYR A 149 -4.95 10.28 7.95
C TYR A 149 -5.75 9.64 6.80
N GLN A 150 -5.43 8.40 6.47
CA GLN A 150 -6.02 7.68 5.33
C GLN A 150 -7.51 7.46 5.50
N ILE A 151 -7.97 7.10 6.70
CA ILE A 151 -9.39 6.81 6.93
C ILE A 151 -10.23 8.06 6.59
N GLU A 152 -9.85 9.23 7.10
CA GLU A 152 -10.55 10.49 6.83
C GLU A 152 -10.39 10.91 5.37
N HIS A 153 -9.24 10.65 4.75
CA HIS A 153 -9.03 10.95 3.32
C HIS A 153 -9.98 10.15 2.44
N HIS A 154 -10.22 8.87 2.74
CA HIS A 154 -11.14 8.03 1.97
C HIS A 154 -12.61 8.35 2.25
N LEU A 155 -12.94 8.75 3.48
CA LEU A 155 -14.29 9.21 3.81
C LEU A 155 -14.61 10.58 3.19
N PHE A 156 -13.62 11.46 3.10
CA PHE A 156 -13.78 12.84 2.63
C PHE A 156 -12.68 13.22 1.60
N PRO A 157 -12.69 12.63 0.39
CA PRO A 157 -11.62 12.80 -0.59
C PRO A 157 -11.43 14.26 -1.04
N SER A 158 -12.49 15.08 -0.98
CA SER A 158 -12.44 16.50 -1.31
C SER A 158 -12.01 17.39 -0.14
N MET A 159 -11.82 16.84 1.06
CA MET A 159 -11.42 17.62 2.24
C MET A 159 -9.95 18.05 2.10
N PRO A 160 -9.64 19.33 2.34
CA PRO A 160 -8.24 19.78 2.40
C PRO A 160 -7.46 18.99 3.46
N ARG A 161 -6.26 18.52 3.12
CA ARG A 161 -5.39 17.71 3.99
C ARG A 161 -5.18 18.29 5.39
N CYS A 162 -5.13 19.62 5.51
CA CYS A 162 -4.96 20.32 6.79
C CYS A 162 -6.14 20.13 7.76
N ASN A 163 -7.31 19.74 7.26
CA ASN A 163 -8.51 19.51 8.05
C ASN A 163 -8.70 18.03 8.44
N LEU A 164 -7.98 17.09 7.82
CA LEU A 164 -8.10 15.66 8.13
C LEU A 164 -7.81 15.37 9.61
N ARG A 165 -6.77 16.01 10.17
CA ARG A 165 -6.45 15.92 11.60
C ARG A 165 -7.59 16.39 12.50
N LYS A 166 -8.40 17.36 12.05
CA LYS A 166 -9.56 17.88 12.80
C LYS A 166 -10.76 16.94 12.68
N ALA A 167 -10.91 16.28 11.54
CA ALA A 167 -11.97 15.30 11.31
C ALA A 167 -11.73 13.99 12.06
N GLN A 168 -10.47 13.59 12.21
CA GLN A 168 -10.06 12.33 12.84
C GLN A 168 -10.77 12.02 14.18
N PRO A 169 -10.76 12.91 15.20
CA PRO A 169 -11.42 12.60 16.48
C PRO A 169 -12.93 12.42 16.33
N LEU A 170 -13.57 13.13 15.39
CA LEU A 170 -15.02 13.00 15.14
C LEU A 170 -15.36 11.66 14.49
N VAL A 171 -14.57 11.25 13.48
CA VAL A 171 -14.71 9.96 12.81
C VAL A 171 -14.47 8.82 13.78
N LYS A 172 -13.37 8.89 14.55
CA LYS A 172 -13.03 7.86 15.55
C LYS A 172 -14.13 7.70 16.59
N ALA A 173 -14.63 8.79 17.16
CA ALA A 173 -15.74 8.75 18.11
C ALA A 173 -17.03 8.20 17.49
N HIS A 174 -17.28 8.47 16.21
CA HIS A 174 -18.44 7.88 15.52
C HIS A 174 -18.26 6.37 15.32
N CYS A 175 -17.10 5.92 14.86
CA CYS A 175 -16.79 4.50 14.72
C CYS A 175 -16.94 3.76 16.06
N GLU A 176 -16.46 4.34 17.17
CA GLU A 176 -16.63 3.78 18.52
C GLU A 176 -18.11 3.62 18.90
N ARG A 177 -18.97 4.60 18.60
CA ARG A 177 -20.42 4.50 18.87
C ARG A 177 -21.12 3.42 18.02
N GLU A 178 -20.67 3.24 16.79
CA GLU A 178 -21.23 2.27 15.84
C GLU A 178 -20.60 0.87 15.93
N GLY A 179 -19.65 0.67 16.85
CA GLY A 179 -18.91 -0.60 16.98
C GLY A 179 -18.09 -0.96 15.74
N ILE A 180 -17.52 0.03 15.05
CA ILE A 180 -16.67 -0.15 13.87
C ILE A 180 -15.21 -0.05 14.28
N ASP A 181 -14.41 -1.07 13.93
CA ASP A 181 -12.98 -1.11 14.23
C ASP A 181 -12.21 -0.01 13.49
N TYR A 182 -11.83 1.03 14.23
CA TYR A 182 -10.99 2.12 13.74
C TYR A 182 -9.52 1.83 14.07
N MET A 183 -8.71 1.50 13.05
CA MET A 183 -7.31 1.12 13.27
C MET A 183 -6.36 2.32 13.24
N GLU A 184 -5.62 2.54 14.34
CA GLU A 184 -4.64 3.60 14.47
C GLU A 184 -3.37 3.14 15.23
N VAL A 185 -2.22 3.11 14.55
CA VAL A 185 -0.96 2.60 15.12
C VAL A 185 0.22 3.53 14.83
N GLY A 186 1.32 3.39 15.58
CA GLY A 186 2.56 4.13 15.28
C GLY A 186 3.22 3.65 13.98
N LEU A 187 4.04 4.49 13.35
CA LEU A 187 4.65 4.21 12.04
C LEU A 187 5.44 2.89 11.99
N PHE A 188 6.28 2.61 12.98
CA PHE A 188 7.07 1.37 13.00
C PHE A 188 6.20 0.13 13.18
N HIS A 189 5.17 0.20 14.02
CA HIS A 189 4.20 -0.89 14.16
C HIS A 189 3.41 -1.08 12.85
N SER A 190 3.07 0.01 12.17
CA SER A 190 2.43 -0.02 10.86
C SER A 190 3.26 -0.80 9.84
N TYR A 191 4.57 -0.56 9.78
CA TYR A 191 5.51 -1.33 8.95
C TYR A 191 5.68 -2.77 9.41
N ALA A 192 5.74 -3.04 10.71
CA ALA A 192 5.82 -4.40 11.23
C ALA A 192 4.62 -5.25 10.74
N ILE A 193 3.42 -4.66 10.74
CA ILE A 193 2.21 -5.30 10.18
C ILE A 193 2.34 -5.54 8.67
N VAL A 194 2.95 -4.62 7.91
CA VAL A 194 3.19 -4.83 6.46
C VAL A 194 4.14 -6.00 6.24
N VAL A 195 5.27 -6.03 6.93
CA VAL A 195 6.29 -7.09 6.81
C VAL A 195 5.69 -8.44 7.19
N ASP A 196 5.02 -8.49 8.34
CA ASP A 196 4.37 -9.68 8.86
C ASP A 196 3.28 -10.18 7.90
N TYR A 197 2.41 -9.30 7.40
CA TYR A 197 1.43 -9.66 6.39
C TYR A 197 2.07 -10.26 5.16
N LEU A 198 3.05 -9.58 4.58
CA LEU A 198 3.70 -10.00 3.36
C LEU A 198 4.45 -11.32 3.49
N ASN A 199 5.08 -11.58 4.64
CA ASN A 199 5.75 -12.86 4.89
C ASN A 199 4.75 -14.00 5.15
N ASN A 200 3.56 -13.69 5.67
CA ASN A 200 2.58 -14.68 6.11
C ASN A 200 1.32 -14.77 5.22
N VAL A 201 1.30 -14.15 4.03
CA VAL A 201 0.14 -14.19 3.11
C VAL A 201 -0.35 -15.63 2.85
N GLY A 202 0.58 -16.56 2.60
CA GLY A 202 0.25 -17.97 2.35
C GLY A 202 -0.23 -18.73 3.59
N LEU A 203 0.08 -18.26 4.80
CA LEU A 203 -0.34 -18.87 6.07
C LEU A 203 -1.63 -18.26 6.62
N ARG A 204 -2.02 -17.07 6.13
CA ARG A 204 -3.23 -16.35 6.56
C ARG A 204 -4.51 -16.79 5.86
N ALA A 205 -4.40 -17.43 4.69
CA ALA A 205 -5.42 -18.39 4.30
C ALA A 205 -5.11 -19.70 5.02
N ARG A 206 -5.48 -19.78 6.30
CA ARG A 206 -5.62 -21.09 6.93
C ARG A 206 -6.63 -21.89 6.11
N ASP A 207 -6.33 -23.16 5.95
CA ASP A 207 -7.16 -24.14 5.24
C ASP A 207 -8.60 -24.06 5.80
N PRO A 208 -9.66 -24.04 4.97
CA PRO A 208 -11.03 -24.22 5.46
C PRO A 208 -11.22 -25.45 6.37
N PHE A 209 -10.28 -26.40 6.36
CA PHE A 209 -10.25 -27.59 7.21
C PHE A 209 -9.37 -27.46 8.47
N ASP A 210 -8.73 -26.32 8.72
CA ASP A 210 -7.99 -26.08 9.97
C ASP A 210 -8.98 -25.95 11.14
N CYS A 211 -8.83 -26.81 12.15
CA CYS A 211 -9.66 -26.82 13.35
C CYS A 211 -9.55 -25.48 14.11
N PRO A 212 -10.66 -24.74 14.31
CA PRO A 212 -10.65 -23.44 15.01
C PRO A 212 -10.09 -23.52 16.44
N LEU A 213 -10.27 -24.66 17.11
CA LEU A 213 -9.78 -24.89 18.47
C LEU A 213 -8.25 -24.98 18.52
N ALA A 214 -7.62 -25.60 17.52
CA ALA A 214 -6.17 -25.72 17.44
C ALA A 214 -5.50 -24.35 17.16
N ALA A 215 -6.19 -23.47 16.43
CA ALA A 215 -5.78 -22.09 16.22
C ALA A 215 -5.80 -21.27 17.52
N GLN A 216 -6.89 -21.34 18.28
CA GLN A 216 -7.04 -20.61 19.56
C GLN A 216 -6.05 -21.07 20.64
N LEU A 217 -5.70 -22.36 20.65
CA LEU A 217 -4.73 -22.91 21.60
C LEU A 217 -3.28 -22.52 21.28
N ARG A 218 -2.97 -22.22 20.00
CA ARG A 218 -1.64 -21.76 19.57
C ARG A 218 -1.41 -20.27 19.78
N ASP A 219 -2.47 -19.47 19.65
CA ASP A 219 -2.41 -18.01 19.80
C ASP A 219 -2.48 -17.57 21.28
N GLY A 220 -2.49 -18.51 22.23
CA GLY A 220 -2.36 -18.27 23.67
C GLY A 220 -3.55 -17.58 24.34
N SER A 221 -4.58 -17.20 23.59
CA SER A 221 -5.74 -16.45 24.08
C SER A 221 -6.64 -17.27 25.01
N ALA A 222 -6.63 -18.60 24.89
CA ALA A 222 -7.44 -19.49 25.72
C ALA A 222 -6.93 -19.65 27.17
N LEU A 223 -5.67 -19.31 27.46
CA LEU A 223 -5.09 -19.47 28.81
C LEU A 223 -5.28 -18.25 29.73
N SER A 224 -5.86 -17.16 29.22
CA SER A 224 -6.11 -15.93 30.00
C SER A 224 -7.55 -15.77 30.50
N ALA A 225 -8.50 -16.62 30.08
CA ALA A 225 -9.92 -16.48 30.45
C ALA A 225 -10.30 -17.28 31.71
N GLY A 226 -9.32 -17.79 32.46
CA GLY A 226 -9.54 -18.63 33.63
C GLY A 226 -8.54 -18.37 34.75
N ARG A 227 -8.47 -17.13 35.23
CA ARG A 227 -8.03 -16.78 36.60
C ARG A 227 -8.75 -15.54 37.08
#